data_AF-A0A3D2FD86-F1
#
_entry.id   AF-A0A3D2FD86-F1
#
_cell.length_a   1.000
_cell.length_b   1.000
_cell.length_c   1.000
_cell.angle_alpha   90.00
_cell.angle_beta   90.00
_cell.angle_gamma   90.00
#
_symmetry.space_group_name_H-M   'P 1'
#
loop_
_entity.id
_entity.type
_entity.pdbx_description
1 polymer ?
#
loop_
_entity_poly.entity_id
_entity_poly.type
_entity_poly.pdbx_seq_one_letter_code
_entity_poly.pdbx_strand_id
1 'polypeptide(L)'
;CHFPGNPIMPGCLGLDGLWQLTGFNLGWRGWQGRGYALGVGEVKLTGMVRPDRKKLTYKIDFTKAIQTRRLTMGVANGIVEADGEVIYMVKDMKVALSET
;
A
#
# COMPACT_ATOMS: atom_id res chain seq x y z
N CYS A 1 4.31 6.37 20.65
CA CYS A 1 2.86 6.26 20.98
C CYS A 1 2.30 4.85 20.76
N HIS A 2 2.88 4.02 19.89
CA HIS A 2 2.40 2.65 19.64
C HIS A 2 3.50 1.62 19.96
N PHE A 3 3.48 0.98 21.13
CA PHE A 3 2.74 1.32 22.35
C PHE A 3 3.69 1.98 23.35
N PRO A 4 3.21 2.69 24.39
CA PRO A 4 4.07 3.11 25.49
C PRO A 4 4.80 1.89 26.08
N GLY A 5 6.15 1.92 26.11
CA GLY A 5 6.99 0.83 26.61
C GLY A 5 7.14 -0.41 25.71
N ASN A 6 6.42 -0.49 24.58
CA ASN A 6 6.54 -1.61 23.62
C ASN A 6 6.45 -1.07 22.17
N PRO A 7 7.54 -0.49 21.64
CA PRO A 7 7.52 0.18 20.35
C PRO A 7 7.39 -0.82 19.20
N ILE A 8 6.33 -0.67 18.41
CA ILE A 8 6.02 -1.48 17.23
C ILE A 8 5.37 -0.56 16.19
N MET A 9 5.77 -0.62 14.93
CA MET A 9 5.08 0.11 13.87
C MET A 9 3.63 -0.38 13.74
N PRO A 10 2.61 0.51 13.71
CA PRO A 10 1.26 0.10 13.37
C PRO A 10 1.21 -0.54 11.98
N GLY A 11 0.68 -1.77 11.88
CA GLY A 11 0.59 -2.49 10.61
C GLY A 11 -0.24 -1.74 9.56
N CYS A 12 -1.21 -0.92 9.99
CA CYS A 12 -2.01 -0.08 9.10
C CYS A 12 -1.17 0.94 8.32
N LEU A 13 -0.08 1.46 8.88
CA LEU A 13 0.81 2.39 8.17
C LEU A 13 1.64 1.67 7.10
N GLY A 14 1.96 0.39 7.32
CA GLY A 14 2.56 -0.47 6.31
C GLY A 14 1.61 -0.75 5.16
N LEU A 15 0.35 -1.05 5.47
CA LEU A 15 -0.71 -1.21 4.48
C LEU A 15 -0.92 0.09 3.69
N ASP A 16 -0.96 1.23 4.37
CA ASP A 16 -1.16 2.53 3.73
C ASP A 16 -0.01 2.90 2.78
N GLY A 17 1.24 2.58 3.13
CA GLY A 17 2.38 2.74 2.23
C GLY A 17 2.19 2.03 0.88
N LEU A 18 1.54 0.86 0.86
CA LEU A 18 1.21 0.15 -0.39
C LEU A 18 0.13 0.89 -1.21
N TRP A 19 -0.91 1.42 -0.57
CA TRP A 19 -1.91 2.26 -1.24
C TRP A 19 -1.31 3.54 -1.79
N GLN A 20 -0.47 4.23 -1.01
CA GLN A 20 0.19 5.45 -1.44
C GLN A 20 1.04 5.22 -2.69
N LEU A 21 1.86 4.16 -2.72
CA LEU A 21 2.69 3.83 -3.88
C LEU A 21 1.86 3.40 -5.09
N THR A 22 0.73 2.71 -4.86
CA THR A 22 -0.23 2.39 -5.93
C THR A 22 -0.83 3.65 -6.53
N GLY A 23 -1.31 4.59 -5.70
CA GLY A 23 -1.84 5.87 -6.14
C GLY A 23 -0.81 6.75 -6.82
N PHE A 24 0.40 6.81 -6.28
CA PHE A 24 1.54 7.52 -6.89
C PHE A 24 1.81 6.99 -8.30
N ASN A 25 1.80 5.67 -8.50
CA ASN A 25 1.97 5.09 -9.83
C ASN A 25 0.87 5.50 -10.81
N LEU A 26 -0.38 5.67 -10.36
CA LEU A 26 -1.46 6.19 -11.22
C LEU A 26 -1.16 7.63 -11.67
N GLY A 27 -0.73 8.49 -10.75
CA GLY A 27 -0.30 9.85 -11.09
C GLY A 27 0.94 9.87 -11.99
N TRP A 28 1.89 8.96 -11.77
CA TRP A 28 3.11 8.82 -12.59
C TRP A 28 2.81 8.40 -14.04
N ARG A 29 1.68 7.72 -14.29
CA ARG A 29 1.18 7.45 -15.66
C ARG A 29 0.60 8.68 -16.36
N GLY A 30 0.57 9.85 -15.70
CA GLY A 30 -0.03 11.08 -16.21
C GLY A 30 -1.54 11.18 -15.97
N TRP A 31 -2.13 10.24 -15.22
CA TRP A 31 -3.57 10.26 -14.93
C TRP A 31 -3.87 11.32 -13.87
N GLN A 32 -4.88 12.13 -14.12
CA GLN A 32 -5.25 13.26 -13.27
C GLN A 32 -6.25 12.86 -12.18
N GLY A 33 -6.28 13.62 -11.09
CA GLY A 33 -7.19 13.46 -9.96
C GLY A 33 -6.49 13.25 -8.62
N ARG A 34 -7.26 13.38 -7.53
CA ARG A 34 -6.85 13.10 -6.15
C ARG A 34 -6.97 11.61 -5.86
N GLY A 35 -5.99 11.04 -5.17
CA GLY A 35 -5.93 9.62 -4.85
C GLY A 35 -6.80 9.22 -3.66
N TYR A 36 -7.58 8.15 -3.80
CA TYR A 36 -8.42 7.57 -2.76
C TYR A 36 -8.19 6.07 -2.68
N ALA A 37 -7.79 5.56 -1.51
CA ALA A 37 -7.82 4.12 -1.24
C ALA A 37 -9.28 3.67 -1.16
N LEU A 38 -9.67 2.74 -2.02
CA LEU A 38 -11.05 2.20 -2.05
C LEU A 38 -11.21 0.96 -1.18
N GLY A 39 -10.09 0.32 -0.80
CA GLY A 39 -10.08 -0.86 0.04
C GLY A 39 -9.06 -1.89 -0.42
N VAL A 40 -9.20 -3.08 0.15
CA VAL A 40 -8.30 -4.22 -0.01
C VAL A 40 -9.08 -5.51 0.12
N GLY A 41 -8.70 -6.54 -0.64
CA GLY A 41 -9.31 -7.86 -0.54
C GLY A 41 -8.81 -8.62 0.68
N GLU A 42 -7.52 -8.96 0.70
CA GLU A 42 -6.90 -9.73 1.78
C GLU A 42 -5.69 -8.98 2.35
N VAL A 43 -5.57 -8.98 3.67
CA VAL A 43 -4.39 -8.49 4.39
C VAL A 43 -3.92 -9.56 5.35
N LYS A 44 -2.65 -9.99 5.22
CA LYS A 44 -1.97 -10.86 6.17
C LYS A 44 -0.79 -10.13 6.76
N LEU A 45 -0.76 -10.03 8.09
CA LEU A 45 0.34 -9.48 8.86
C LEU A 45 1.01 -10.62 9.63
N THR A 46 2.18 -11.05 9.17
CA THR A 46 2.91 -12.22 9.70
C THR A 46 4.13 -11.84 10.52
N GLY A 47 4.57 -10.58 10.47
CA GLY A 47 5.72 -10.08 11.23
C GLY A 47 5.47 -8.68 11.81
N MET A 48 6.37 -8.28 12.72
CA MET A 48 6.34 -6.98 13.39
C MET A 48 7.56 -6.15 12.99
N VAL A 49 7.36 -4.84 12.83
CA VAL A 49 8.46 -3.89 12.69
C VAL A 49 8.75 -3.27 14.04
N ARG A 50 9.91 -3.61 14.59
CA ARG A 50 10.45 -3.06 15.84
C ARG A 50 11.61 -2.10 15.53
N PRO A 51 12.06 -1.26 16.49
CA PRO A 51 13.10 -0.24 16.24
C PRO A 51 14.46 -0.76 15.78
N ASP A 52 14.73 -2.05 15.94
CA ASP A 52 15.95 -2.71 15.48
C ASP A 52 15.97 -2.94 13.96
N ARG A 53 14.79 -3.05 13.31
CA ARG A 53 14.69 -3.18 11.84
C ARG A 53 15.25 -1.95 11.13
N LYS A 54 15.97 -2.14 10.03
CA LYS A 54 16.73 -1.07 9.36
C LYS A 54 16.05 -0.53 8.10
N LYS A 55 15.40 -1.39 7.33
CA LYS A 55 14.79 -1.01 6.06
C LYS A 55 13.48 -1.74 5.83
N LEU A 56 12.45 -0.97 5.47
CA LEU A 56 11.25 -1.52 4.87
C LEU A 56 11.34 -1.42 3.35
N THR A 57 10.99 -2.50 2.65
CA THR A 57 10.88 -2.54 1.20
C THR A 57 9.44 -2.84 0.81
N TYR A 58 8.83 -1.93 0.07
CA TYR A 58 7.48 -2.07 -0.44
C TYR A 58 7.56 -2.56 -1.88
N LYS A 59 6.89 -3.66 -2.20
CA LYS A 59 6.81 -4.19 -3.56
C LYS A 59 5.36 -4.22 -3.97
N ILE A 60 5.07 -3.59 -5.10
CA ILE A 60 3.72 -3.43 -5.64
C ILE A 60 3.69 -4.13 -6.99
N ASP A 61 2.71 -5.02 -7.16
CA ASP A 61 2.45 -5.75 -8.40
C ASP A 61 1.06 -5.41 -8.91
N PHE A 62 0.99 -4.66 -10.01
CA PHE A 62 -0.29 -4.23 -10.59
C PHE A 62 -0.95 -5.39 -11.31
N THR A 63 -2.11 -5.82 -10.81
CA THR A 63 -2.95 -6.80 -11.50
C THR A 63 -3.87 -6.13 -12.51
N LYS A 64 -4.21 -4.85 -12.31
CA LYS A 64 -5.02 -4.06 -13.25
C LYS A 64 -4.76 -2.57 -13.10
N ALA A 65 -4.73 -1.85 -14.21
CA ALA A 65 -4.79 -0.38 -14.21
C ALA A 65 -5.74 0.06 -15.32
N ILE A 66 -6.72 0.92 -14.99
CA ILE A 66 -7.77 1.34 -15.91
C ILE A 66 -7.93 2.84 -15.83
N GLN A 67 -8.00 3.49 -17.00
CA GLN A 67 -8.48 4.86 -17.14
C GLN A 67 -9.63 4.88 -18.15
N THR A 68 -10.79 5.34 -17.72
CA THR A 68 -11.98 5.59 -18.54
C THR A 68 -12.52 6.98 -18.23
N ARG A 69 -13.51 7.44 -19.00
CA ARG A 69 -14.21 8.72 -18.72
C ARG A 69 -14.85 8.79 -17.32
N ARG A 70 -15.17 7.65 -16.70
CA ARG A 70 -15.90 7.59 -15.41
C ARG A 70 -15.05 7.08 -14.25
N LEU A 71 -13.91 6.46 -14.52
CA LEU A 71 -13.14 5.74 -13.51
C LEU A 71 -11.67 5.69 -13.92
N THR A 72 -10.82 6.17 -13.02
CA THR A 72 -9.38 5.98 -13.04
C THR A 72 -9.00 5.17 -11.81
N MET A 73 -8.49 3.95 -11.97
CA MET A 73 -8.25 3.03 -10.85
C MET A 73 -7.09 2.07 -11.11
N GLY A 74 -6.33 1.80 -10.06
CA GLY A 74 -5.36 0.72 -9.96
C GLY A 74 -5.86 -0.38 -9.03
N VAL A 75 -5.62 -1.63 -9.42
CA VAL A 75 -5.72 -2.82 -8.57
C VAL A 75 -4.33 -3.46 -8.52
N ALA A 76 -3.86 -3.77 -7.32
CA ALA A 76 -2.55 -4.35 -7.14
C ALA A 76 -2.54 -5.38 -6.00
N ASN A 77 -1.55 -6.25 -6.05
CA ASN A 77 -1.08 -7.01 -4.91
C ASN A 77 0.18 -6.32 -4.36
N GLY A 78 0.53 -6.62 -3.12
CA GLY A 78 1.73 -6.05 -2.54
C GLY A 78 2.30 -6.90 -1.42
N ILE A 79 3.60 -6.74 -1.22
CA ILE A 79 4.28 -7.25 -0.03
C ILE A 79 5.10 -6.13 0.61
N VAL A 80 5.26 -6.23 1.92
CA VAL A 80 6.23 -5.42 2.66
C VAL A 80 7.25 -6.35 3.28
N GLU A 81 8.52 -6.04 3.03
CA GLU A 81 9.66 -6.72 3.62
C GLU A 81 10.30 -5.84 4.69
N ALA A 82 10.67 -6.43 5.83
CA ALA A 82 11.54 -5.80 6.82
C ALA A 82 12.90 -6.49 6.79
N ASP A 83 13.93 -5.76 6.38
CA ASP A 83 15.30 -6.28 6.23
C ASP A 83 15.38 -7.55 5.36
N GLY A 84 14.55 -7.62 4.32
CA GLY A 84 14.49 -8.74 3.37
C GLY A 84 13.51 -9.85 3.73
N GLU A 85 12.91 -9.82 4.93
CA GLU A 85 11.90 -10.79 5.37
C GLU A 85 10.49 -10.29 5.04
N VAL A 86 9.67 -11.11 4.35
CA VAL A 86 8.27 -10.77 4.05
C VAL A 86 7.43 -10.78 5.32
N ILE A 87 6.89 -9.62 5.70
CA ILE A 87 6.09 -9.46 6.91
C ILE A 87 4.62 -9.14 6.63
N TYR A 88 4.32 -8.50 5.50
CA TYR A 88 2.94 -8.23 5.08
C TYR A 88 2.71 -8.80 3.68
N MET A 89 1.54 -9.39 3.48
CA MET A 89 1.04 -9.83 2.18
C MET A 89 -0.36 -9.26 1.97
N VAL A 90 -0.54 -8.57 0.84
CA VAL A 90 -1.75 -7.83 0.52
C VAL A 90 -2.22 -8.22 -0.87
N LYS A 91 -3.52 -8.51 -1.00
CA LYS A 91 -4.15 -8.84 -2.28
C LYS A 91 -5.32 -7.94 -2.61
N ASP A 92 -5.49 -7.67 -3.90
CA ASP A 92 -6.60 -6.92 -4.46
C ASP A 92 -6.81 -5.54 -3.81
N MET A 93 -5.72 -4.84 -3.50
CA MET A 93 -5.78 -3.46 -3.03
C MET A 93 -6.15 -2.52 -4.17
N LYS A 94 -7.02 -1.55 -3.89
CA LYS A 94 -7.61 -0.67 -4.90
C LYS A 94 -7.38 0.80 -4.55
N VAL A 95 -6.92 1.56 -5.53
CA VAL A 95 -6.78 3.02 -5.44
C VAL A 95 -7.42 3.66 -6.67
N ALA A 96 -8.22 4.71 -6.48
CA ALA A 96 -8.79 5.48 -7.57
C ALA A 96 -8.29 6.93 -7.58
N LEU A 97 -8.32 7.56 -8.75
CA LEU A 97 -8.15 9.00 -8.89
C LEU A 97 -9.51 9.65 -9.23
N SER A 98 -9.84 10.75 -8.56
CA SER A 98 -11.05 11.56 -8.86
C SER A 98 -10.75 13.05 -8.79
N GLU A 99 -11.38 13.84 -9.67
CA GLU A 99 -11.23 15.30 -9.69
C GLU A 99 -12.04 16.02 -8.60
N THR A 100 -12.99 15.31 -7.99
CA THR A 100 -13.79 15.78 -6.84
C THR A 100 -12.94 15.88 -5.57
#